data_AF-A0AAC8TET7-F1
#
_entry.id   AF-A0AAC8TET7-F1
#
_cell.length_a   1.000
_cell.length_b   1.000
_cell.length_c   1.000
_cell.angle_alpha   90.00
_cell.angle_beta   90.00
_cell.angle_gamma   90.00
#
_symmetry.space_group_name_H-M   'P 1'
#
loop_
_entity.id
_entity.type
_entity.pdbx_description
1 polymer ?
#
loop_
_entity_poly.entity_id
_entity_poly.type
_entity_poly.pdbx_seq_one_letter_code
_entity_poly.pdbx_strand_id
1 'polypeptide(L)'
;MLDAGARVRILTRSSNGLAHLPDTVERLVGDVRDRACLARAMDGVASAFYSSPHEADEEQLARNVVDACETAGARLVFVGVHADGPNRLVRALKRGAFGRLAPHYRPKFGISERVRCSRAHPVLLMPSNFCQNDELFREQLLEGIFSQPLGHRGLNRVDVRDVGDAAARVMLDPSIPSGTYPVDGPATFSGPACAAVWSAALGREVRYTGDDEQTWTRPLRERLSGRKQEDFLKTYQMISRFYVPTDPRSVARTTELLGHPPRSYGEYVRDTLARWRSAAAA
;
A
#
# COMPACT_ATOMS: atom_id res chain seq x y z
N MET A 1 7.74 -12.74 -8.37
CA MET A 1 7.34 -14.10 -7.93
C MET A 1 7.32 -15.06 -9.11
N LEU A 2 6.41 -14.89 -10.09
CA LEU A 2 6.31 -15.78 -11.26
C LEU A 2 7.58 -15.76 -12.12
N ASP A 3 8.16 -14.58 -12.35
CA ASP A 3 9.43 -14.43 -13.08
C ASP A 3 10.61 -15.15 -12.40
N ALA A 4 10.50 -15.39 -11.08
CA ALA A 4 11.47 -16.14 -10.30
C ALA A 4 11.15 -17.65 -10.22
N GLY A 5 10.17 -18.14 -10.99
CA GLY A 5 9.75 -19.54 -11.02
C GLY A 5 9.02 -20.02 -9.76
N ALA A 6 8.56 -19.10 -8.91
CA ALA A 6 7.87 -19.46 -7.67
C ALA A 6 6.49 -20.06 -7.94
N ARG A 7 6.10 -21.08 -7.16
CA ARG A 7 4.72 -21.58 -7.13
C ARG A 7 3.86 -20.59 -6.37
N VAL A 8 2.87 -20.00 -7.05
CA VAL A 8 2.03 -18.94 -6.50
C VAL A 8 0.61 -19.44 -6.34
N ARG A 9 0.04 -19.20 -5.16
CA ARG A 9 -1.37 -19.40 -4.86
C ARG A 9 -2.04 -18.07 -4.54
N ILE A 10 -3.21 -17.83 -5.10
CA ILE A 10 -4.04 -16.64 -4.83
C ILE A 10 -5.37 -17.08 -4.22
N LEU A 11 -5.68 -16.54 -3.04
CA LEU A 11 -7.01 -16.62 -2.44
C LEU A 11 -7.79 -15.34 -2.76
N THR A 12 -8.95 -15.46 -3.38
CA THR A 12 -9.81 -14.33 -3.77
C THR A 12 -11.29 -14.62 -3.51
N ARG A 13 -12.09 -13.60 -3.22
CA ARG A 13 -13.55 -13.74 -3.09
C ARG A 13 -14.26 -13.98 -4.43
N SER A 14 -13.61 -13.65 -5.54
CA SER A 14 -14.16 -13.77 -6.88
C SER A 14 -13.08 -14.16 -7.88
N SER A 15 -13.41 -15.01 -8.84
CA SER A 15 -12.54 -15.33 -9.97
C SER A 15 -12.35 -14.13 -10.93
N ASN A 16 -13.16 -13.07 -10.79
CA ASN A 16 -13.05 -11.87 -11.60
C ASN A 16 -11.69 -11.22 -11.43
N GLY A 17 -11.11 -10.80 -12.56
CA GLY A 17 -9.80 -10.14 -12.57
C GLY A 17 -8.60 -11.09 -12.48
N LEU A 18 -8.79 -12.41 -12.42
CA LEU A 18 -7.65 -13.35 -12.48
C LEU A 18 -7.36 -13.88 -13.89
N ALA A 19 -8.24 -13.66 -14.87
CA ALA A 19 -8.15 -14.27 -16.20
C ALA A 19 -6.84 -13.95 -16.95
N HIS A 20 -6.17 -12.83 -16.63
CA HIS A 20 -4.91 -12.42 -17.24
C HIS A 20 -3.67 -13.15 -16.66
N LEU A 21 -3.82 -13.89 -15.56
CA LEU A 21 -2.72 -14.64 -14.95
C LEU A 21 -2.50 -15.97 -15.69
N PRO A 22 -1.27 -16.53 -15.67
CA PRO A 22 -1.01 -17.83 -16.27
C PRO A 22 -1.68 -18.97 -15.49
N ASP A 23 -1.86 -20.11 -16.14
CA ASP A 23 -2.45 -21.33 -15.54
C ASP A 23 -1.57 -21.96 -14.45
N THR A 24 -0.30 -21.57 -14.40
CA THR A 24 0.65 -21.98 -13.34
C THR A 24 0.32 -21.37 -11.97
N VAL A 25 -0.55 -20.35 -11.91
CA VAL A 25 -1.05 -19.78 -10.66
C VAL A 25 -2.21 -20.60 -10.14
N GLU A 26 -2.07 -21.14 -8.94
CA GLU A 26 -3.17 -21.81 -8.24
C GLU A 26 -4.18 -20.78 -7.72
N ARG A 27 -5.45 -20.96 -8.04
CA ARG A 27 -6.53 -20.00 -7.75
C ARG A 27 -7.55 -20.63 -6.83
N LEU A 28 -7.70 -20.08 -5.63
CA LEU A 28 -8.73 -20.49 -4.69
C LEU A 28 -9.75 -19.37 -4.57
N VAL A 29 -11.01 -19.72 -4.85
CA VAL A 29 -12.13 -18.83 -4.58
C VAL A 29 -12.63 -19.10 -3.17
N GLY A 30 -12.62 -18.08 -2.32
CA GLY A 30 -13.07 -18.15 -0.93
C GLY A 30 -12.82 -16.86 -0.15
N ASP A 31 -13.16 -16.87 1.12
CA ASP A 31 -13.05 -15.70 2.00
C ASP A 31 -12.17 -16.02 3.21
N VAL A 32 -11.38 -15.04 3.64
CA VAL A 32 -10.53 -15.11 4.84
C VAL A 32 -11.34 -15.16 6.15
N ARG A 33 -12.65 -14.95 6.08
CA ARG A 33 -13.60 -15.21 7.18
C ARG A 33 -13.80 -16.70 7.43
N ASP A 34 -13.70 -17.52 6.39
CA ASP A 34 -13.83 -18.97 6.50
C ASP A 34 -12.49 -19.59 6.91
N ARG A 35 -12.42 -20.08 8.15
CA ARG A 35 -11.22 -20.73 8.70
C ARG A 35 -10.85 -22.01 7.95
N ALA A 36 -11.83 -22.78 7.48
CA ALA A 36 -11.56 -23.99 6.70
C ALA A 36 -11.02 -23.63 5.31
N CYS A 37 -11.53 -22.56 4.71
CA CYS A 37 -10.97 -22.00 3.48
C CYS A 37 -9.50 -21.57 3.66
N LEU A 38 -9.21 -20.81 4.73
CA LEU A 38 -7.84 -20.39 5.04
C LEU A 38 -6.91 -21.59 5.28
N ALA A 39 -7.37 -22.62 6.01
CA ALA A 39 -6.57 -23.82 6.23
C ALA A 39 -6.17 -24.50 4.91
N ARG A 40 -7.12 -24.66 3.97
CA ARG A 40 -6.82 -25.18 2.63
C ARG A 40 -5.88 -24.26 1.85
N ALA A 41 -6.08 -22.95 1.93
CA ALA A 41 -5.24 -21.99 1.23
C ALA A 41 -3.79 -21.98 1.74
N MET A 42 -3.58 -22.30 3.03
CA MET A 42 -2.26 -22.31 3.66
C MET A 42 -1.53 -23.66 3.56
N ASP A 43 -2.17 -24.71 3.05
CA ASP A 43 -1.54 -26.03 2.93
C ASP A 43 -0.30 -25.99 2.03
N GLY A 44 0.86 -26.37 2.58
CA GLY A 44 2.16 -26.31 1.90
C GLY A 44 2.68 -24.90 1.58
N VAL A 45 2.10 -23.84 2.17
CA VAL A 45 2.55 -22.45 1.94
C VAL A 45 3.72 -22.11 2.86
N ALA A 46 4.86 -21.72 2.27
CA ALA A 46 6.04 -21.28 3.02
C ALA A 46 5.95 -19.81 3.47
N SER A 47 5.31 -18.95 2.66
CA SER A 47 5.16 -17.52 2.93
C SER A 47 3.82 -17.01 2.40
N ALA A 48 3.13 -16.20 3.20
CA ALA A 48 1.87 -15.56 2.85
C ALA A 48 2.00 -14.04 2.87
N PHE A 49 1.42 -13.40 1.85
CA PHE A 49 1.27 -11.94 1.78
C PHE A 49 -0.13 -11.54 2.23
N TYR A 50 -0.23 -10.55 3.11
CA TYR A 50 -1.49 -10.00 3.57
C TYR A 50 -1.49 -8.47 3.55
N SER A 51 -2.57 -7.91 3.01
CA SER A 51 -2.88 -6.48 3.12
C SER A 51 -4.29 -6.34 3.68
N SER A 52 -4.44 -5.55 4.74
CA SER A 52 -5.73 -5.38 5.42
C SER A 52 -6.74 -4.66 4.52
N PRO A 53 -7.95 -5.20 4.32
CA PRO A 53 -8.98 -4.50 3.57
C PRO A 53 -9.56 -3.35 4.41
N HIS A 54 -10.17 -2.36 3.75
CA HIS A 54 -10.86 -1.25 4.42
C HIS A 54 -12.29 -1.65 4.80
N GLU A 55 -12.44 -2.66 5.66
CA GLU A 55 -13.71 -3.26 6.05
C GLU A 55 -13.98 -3.13 7.57
N ALA A 56 -15.23 -3.27 8.00
CA ALA A 56 -15.65 -3.06 9.39
C ALA A 56 -14.91 -4.01 10.37
N ASP A 57 -14.72 -5.25 9.94
CA ASP A 57 -14.17 -6.37 10.68
C ASP A 57 -12.69 -6.66 10.34
N GLU A 58 -11.95 -5.70 9.78
CA GLU A 58 -10.56 -5.88 9.34
C GLU A 58 -9.61 -6.49 10.40
N GLU A 59 -9.85 -6.19 11.68
CA GLU A 59 -9.07 -6.78 12.78
C GLU A 59 -9.35 -8.27 12.95
N GLN A 60 -10.58 -8.72 12.71
CA GLN A 60 -10.94 -10.14 12.73
C GLN A 60 -10.33 -10.87 11.53
N LEU A 61 -10.32 -10.25 10.35
CA LEU A 61 -9.70 -10.82 9.16
C LEU A 61 -8.20 -10.99 9.37
N ALA A 62 -7.53 -9.96 9.90
CA ALA A 62 -6.12 -10.03 10.25
C ALA A 62 -5.84 -11.11 11.31
N ARG A 63 -6.70 -11.28 12.31
CA ARG A 63 -6.61 -12.38 13.28
C ARG A 63 -6.64 -13.73 12.59
N ASN A 64 -7.62 -13.97 11.72
CA ASN A 64 -7.74 -15.25 11.02
C ASN A 64 -6.50 -15.56 10.18
N VAL A 65 -5.95 -14.56 9.48
CA VAL A 65 -4.73 -14.75 8.66
C VAL A 65 -3.50 -15.03 9.52
N VAL A 66 -3.33 -14.30 10.64
CA VAL A 66 -2.24 -14.55 11.59
C VAL A 66 -2.34 -15.96 12.17
N ASP A 67 -3.52 -16.36 12.66
CA ASP A 67 -3.76 -17.71 13.22
C ASP A 67 -3.44 -18.80 12.17
N ALA A 68 -3.84 -18.59 10.91
CA ALA A 68 -3.59 -19.53 9.82
C ALA A 68 -2.09 -19.64 9.47
N CYS A 69 -1.36 -18.52 9.46
CA CYS A 69 0.09 -18.53 9.23
C CYS A 69 0.84 -19.20 10.38
N GLU A 70 0.46 -18.94 11.64
CA GLU A 70 1.06 -19.60 12.80
C GLU A 70 0.81 -21.11 12.78
N THR A 71 -0.40 -21.53 12.40
CA THR A 71 -0.75 -22.96 12.30
C THR A 71 0.03 -23.67 11.19
N ALA A 72 0.19 -23.02 10.04
CA ALA A 72 0.93 -23.57 8.91
C ALA A 72 2.46 -23.48 9.07
N GLY A 73 2.96 -22.75 10.06
CA GLY A 73 4.38 -22.40 10.16
C GLY A 73 4.86 -21.50 9.02
N ALA A 74 3.92 -20.82 8.34
CA ALA A 74 4.20 -19.95 7.21
C ALA A 74 4.68 -18.58 7.68
N ARG A 75 5.65 -18.00 6.97
CA ARG A 75 6.06 -16.61 7.15
C ARG A 75 4.94 -15.66 6.74
N LEU A 76 4.66 -14.64 7.56
CA LEU A 76 3.66 -13.62 7.26
C LEU A 76 4.32 -12.30 6.85
N VAL A 77 4.09 -11.90 5.60
CA VAL A 77 4.46 -10.59 5.05
C VAL A 77 3.23 -9.69 5.04
N PHE A 78 3.26 -8.63 5.85
CA PHE A 78 2.15 -7.70 6.01
C PHE A 78 2.49 -6.32 5.46
N VAL A 79 1.60 -5.73 4.67
CA VAL A 79 1.69 -4.32 4.24
C VAL A 79 0.62 -3.49 4.95
N GLY A 80 1.03 -2.40 5.59
CA GLY A 80 0.07 -1.45 6.15
C GLY A 80 0.69 -0.28 6.93
N VAL A 81 -0.17 0.48 7.60
CA VAL A 81 0.24 1.62 8.45
C VAL A 81 0.60 1.14 9.84
N HIS A 82 1.79 1.49 10.33
CA HIS A 82 2.31 1.00 11.60
C HIS A 82 2.92 2.14 12.42
N ALA A 83 2.98 1.95 13.74
CA ALA A 83 3.70 2.84 14.64
C ALA A 83 4.96 2.14 15.14
N ASP A 84 6.10 2.42 14.52
CA ASP A 84 7.36 1.77 14.86
C ASP A 84 8.25 2.58 15.81
N GLY A 85 9.13 1.88 16.51
CA GLY A 85 10.01 2.45 17.52
C GLY A 85 11.01 1.44 18.07
N PRO A 86 12.12 1.93 18.66
CA PRO A 86 13.27 1.12 19.05
C PRO A 86 12.95 0.07 20.12
N ASN A 87 11.88 0.27 20.89
CA ASN A 87 11.44 -0.67 21.92
C ASN A 87 9.92 -0.65 22.09
N ARG A 88 9.41 -1.62 22.86
CA ARG A 88 7.97 -1.82 23.10
C ARG A 88 7.30 -0.59 23.72
N LEU A 89 7.98 0.10 24.64
CA LEU A 89 7.44 1.29 25.30
C LEU A 89 7.25 2.45 24.30
N VAL A 90 8.26 2.75 23.50
CA VAL A 90 8.18 3.81 22.48
C VAL A 90 7.10 3.48 21.45
N ARG A 91 6.98 2.21 21.03
CA ARG A 91 5.88 1.80 20.14
C ARG A 91 4.51 2.00 20.78
N ALA A 92 4.33 1.61 22.04
CA ALA A 92 3.07 1.79 22.76
C ALA A 92 2.69 3.28 22.88
N LEU A 93 3.64 4.14 23.24
CA LEU A 93 3.44 5.59 23.32
C LEU A 93 3.08 6.19 21.96
N LYS A 94 3.81 5.83 20.90
CA LYS A 94 3.51 6.29 19.52
C LYS A 94 2.15 5.82 19.05
N ARG A 95 1.76 4.55 19.28
CA ARG A 95 0.41 4.05 18.97
C ARG A 95 -0.66 4.84 19.72
N GLY A 96 -0.43 5.15 20.99
CA GLY A 96 -1.33 5.99 21.79
C GLY A 96 -1.49 7.40 21.22
N ALA A 97 -0.37 8.04 20.89
CA ALA A 97 -0.35 9.40 20.31
C ALA A 97 -0.99 9.43 18.92
N PHE A 98 -0.56 8.57 17.99
CA PHE A 98 -1.12 8.49 16.64
C PHE A 98 -2.57 8.03 16.66
N GLY A 99 -2.96 7.15 17.58
CA GLY A 99 -4.36 6.75 17.75
C GLY A 99 -5.27 7.88 18.25
N ARG A 100 -4.72 8.91 18.91
CA ARG A 100 -5.45 10.15 19.26
C ARG A 100 -5.50 11.12 18.09
N LEU A 101 -4.40 11.28 17.36
CA LEU A 101 -4.30 12.17 16.19
C LEU A 101 -5.09 11.67 14.98
N ALA A 102 -5.17 10.36 14.82
CA ALA A 102 -5.79 9.70 13.67
C ALA A 102 -6.66 8.51 14.14
N PRO A 103 -7.82 8.77 14.77
CA PRO A 103 -8.64 7.72 15.38
C PRO A 103 -9.07 6.61 14.41
N HIS A 104 -9.27 6.95 13.13
CA HIS A 104 -9.62 5.99 12.08
C HIS A 104 -8.49 4.98 11.76
N TYR A 105 -7.24 5.27 12.12
CA TYR A 105 -6.11 4.34 11.99
C TYR A 105 -5.91 3.41 13.19
N ARG A 106 -6.66 3.57 14.30
CA ARG A 106 -6.48 2.74 15.50
C ARG A 106 -6.56 1.23 15.21
N PRO A 107 -7.53 0.72 14.42
CA PRO A 107 -7.57 -0.70 14.06
C PRO A 107 -6.30 -1.15 13.33
N LYS A 108 -5.82 -0.36 12.36
CA LYS A 108 -4.60 -0.65 11.58
C LYS A 108 -3.36 -0.76 12.49
N PHE A 109 -3.24 0.09 13.51
CA PHE A 109 -2.18 -0.04 14.51
C PHE A 109 -2.30 -1.33 15.35
N GLY A 110 -3.52 -1.72 15.73
CA GLY A 110 -3.79 -2.98 16.43
C GLY A 110 -3.39 -4.20 15.60
N ILE A 111 -3.74 -4.21 14.31
CA ILE A 111 -3.35 -5.24 13.35
C ILE A 111 -1.83 -5.34 13.25
N SER A 112 -1.14 -4.21 13.06
CA SER A 112 0.32 -4.20 12.93
C SER A 112 1.03 -4.76 14.17
N GLU A 113 0.54 -4.45 15.38
CA GLU A 113 1.13 -5.00 16.61
C GLU A 113 0.85 -6.50 16.75
N ARG A 114 -0.33 -6.96 16.32
CA ARG A 114 -0.66 -8.40 16.31
C ARG A 114 0.27 -9.16 15.37
N VAL A 115 0.44 -8.68 14.14
CA VAL A 115 1.37 -9.29 13.17
C VAL A 115 2.79 -9.32 13.75
N ARG A 116 3.27 -8.20 14.30
CA ARG A 116 4.60 -8.08 14.90
C ARG A 116 4.86 -9.10 16.01
N CYS A 117 3.84 -9.38 16.84
CA CYS A 117 3.94 -10.32 17.96
C CYS A 117 3.65 -11.77 17.56
N SER A 118 3.32 -12.04 16.28
CA SER A 118 3.03 -13.40 15.81
C SER A 118 4.28 -14.27 15.76
N ARG A 119 4.07 -15.59 15.83
CA ARG A 119 5.11 -16.61 15.65
C ARG A 119 5.37 -16.93 14.19
N ALA A 120 4.63 -16.30 13.27
CA ALA A 120 4.69 -16.50 11.83
C ALA A 120 5.86 -15.73 11.16
N HIS A 121 7.04 -15.69 11.79
CA HIS A 121 8.24 -14.99 11.29
C HIS A 121 7.96 -13.64 10.60
N PRO A 122 7.29 -12.70 11.29
CA PRO A 122 6.59 -11.60 10.64
C PRO A 122 7.52 -10.57 10.00
N VAL A 123 7.19 -10.16 8.78
CA VAL A 123 7.76 -8.96 8.13
C VAL A 123 6.68 -7.94 7.86
N LEU A 124 6.93 -6.73 8.32
CA LEU A 124 6.02 -5.60 8.25
C LEU A 124 6.59 -4.57 7.28
N LEU A 125 6.01 -4.48 6.10
CA LEU A 125 6.31 -3.47 5.09
C LEU A 125 5.49 -2.21 5.37
N MET A 126 6.18 -1.09 5.58
CA MET A 126 5.60 0.21 5.87
C MET A 126 5.78 1.14 4.67
N PRO A 127 4.88 1.08 3.69
CA PRO A 127 4.97 1.99 2.57
C PRO A 127 4.59 3.41 2.96
N SER A 128 5.17 4.38 2.25
CA SER A 128 4.68 5.76 2.25
C SER A 128 3.42 5.90 1.38
N ASN A 129 3.03 7.14 1.05
CA ASN A 129 1.83 7.38 0.25
C ASN A 129 2.00 6.87 -1.19
N PHE A 130 1.01 6.15 -1.69
CA PHE A 130 1.10 5.57 -3.03
C PHE A 130 1.01 6.62 -4.15
N CYS A 131 1.90 6.51 -5.14
CA CYS A 131 1.80 7.25 -6.40
C CYS A 131 0.46 6.96 -7.10
N GLN A 132 0.02 5.70 -7.08
CA GLN A 132 -1.23 5.19 -7.66
C GLN A 132 -2.50 5.85 -7.10
N ASN A 133 -2.41 6.57 -5.98
CA ASN A 133 -3.54 7.36 -5.50
C ASN A 133 -3.94 8.46 -6.50
N ASP A 134 -3.06 8.87 -7.42
CA ASP A 134 -3.41 9.80 -8.51
C ASP A 134 -4.48 9.21 -9.44
N GLU A 135 -4.54 7.89 -9.59
CA GLU A 135 -5.51 7.24 -10.49
C GLU A 135 -6.96 7.47 -10.02
N LEU A 136 -7.18 7.76 -8.73
CA LEU A 136 -8.48 8.20 -8.20
C LEU A 136 -8.91 9.58 -8.71
N PHE A 137 -8.03 10.32 -9.37
CA PHE A 137 -8.23 11.65 -9.92
C PHE A 137 -8.02 11.69 -11.43
N ARG A 138 -7.99 10.52 -12.10
CA ARG A 138 -7.66 10.36 -13.52
C ARG A 138 -8.37 11.37 -14.44
N GLU A 139 -9.68 11.50 -14.36
CA GLU A 139 -10.45 12.40 -15.24
C GLU A 139 -9.99 13.86 -15.08
N GLN A 140 -9.92 14.37 -13.84
CA GLN A 140 -9.42 15.73 -13.57
C GLN A 140 -7.97 15.90 -14.04
N LEU A 141 -7.11 14.91 -13.84
CA LEU A 141 -5.73 14.94 -14.34
C LEU A 141 -5.69 15.05 -15.87
N LEU A 142 -6.56 14.31 -16.56
CA LEU A 142 -6.76 14.39 -18.00
C LEU A 142 -7.51 15.65 -18.46
N GLU A 143 -7.95 16.51 -17.55
CA GLU A 143 -8.47 17.85 -17.83
C GLU A 143 -7.48 18.97 -17.46
N GLY A 144 -6.27 18.60 -16.99
CA GLY A 144 -5.27 19.59 -16.57
C GLY A 144 -5.43 20.04 -15.12
N ILE A 145 -6.00 19.20 -14.25
CA ILE A 145 -6.23 19.50 -12.83
C ILE A 145 -5.62 18.38 -11.96
N PHE A 146 -4.64 18.73 -11.14
CA PHE A 146 -4.13 17.87 -10.07
C PHE A 146 -4.78 18.28 -8.74
N SER A 147 -5.83 17.56 -8.35
CA SER A 147 -6.63 17.88 -7.16
C SER A 147 -6.22 17.09 -5.92
N GLN A 148 -5.33 16.10 -6.00
CA GLN A 148 -4.96 15.34 -4.80
C GLN A 148 -4.33 16.26 -3.73
N PRO A 149 -4.81 16.27 -2.48
CA PRO A 149 -4.48 17.28 -1.48
C PRO A 149 -3.14 16.99 -0.78
N LEU A 150 -2.05 17.12 -1.53
CA LEU A 150 -0.68 16.89 -1.04
C LEU A 150 -0.03 18.15 -0.43
N GLY A 151 -0.66 19.31 -0.60
CA GLY A 151 -0.19 20.59 -0.10
C GLY A 151 1.14 21.04 -0.71
N HIS A 152 1.65 22.19 -0.25
CA HIS A 152 2.89 22.78 -0.76
C HIS A 152 4.16 22.19 -0.14
N ARG A 153 4.06 21.58 1.04
CA ARG A 153 5.19 20.91 1.71
C ARG A 153 5.38 19.47 1.23
N GLY A 154 4.31 18.81 0.80
CA GLY A 154 4.35 17.46 0.27
C GLY A 154 4.62 16.38 1.31
N LEU A 155 4.75 15.16 0.79
CA LEU A 155 5.12 13.98 1.55
C LEU A 155 5.91 12.98 0.69
N ASN A 156 6.59 12.03 1.32
CA ASN A 156 7.20 10.92 0.60
C ASN A 156 6.12 10.10 -0.13
N ARG A 157 6.39 9.76 -1.39
CA ARG A 157 5.49 8.93 -2.22
C ARG A 157 6.24 7.76 -2.82
N VAL A 158 5.66 6.57 -2.73
CA VAL A 158 6.21 5.30 -3.23
C VAL A 158 5.36 4.74 -4.37
N ASP A 159 6.01 4.15 -5.36
CA ASP A 159 5.33 3.37 -6.38
C ASP A 159 4.91 2.01 -5.81
N VAL A 160 3.63 1.64 -5.90
CA VAL A 160 3.13 0.32 -5.43
C VAL A 160 3.89 -0.86 -6.08
N ARG A 161 4.52 -0.67 -7.23
CA ARG A 161 5.41 -1.67 -7.84
C ARG A 161 6.62 -1.99 -6.96
N ASP A 162 7.22 -0.99 -6.32
CA ASP A 162 8.30 -1.20 -5.34
C ASP A 162 7.78 -1.95 -4.09
N VAL A 163 6.53 -1.68 -3.67
CA VAL A 163 5.91 -2.43 -2.56
C VAL A 163 5.71 -3.91 -2.93
N GLY A 164 5.30 -4.16 -4.18
CA GLY A 164 5.19 -5.52 -4.73
C GLY A 164 6.54 -6.22 -4.83
N ASP A 165 7.58 -5.54 -5.31
CA ASP A 165 8.94 -6.06 -5.42
C ASP A 165 9.53 -6.38 -4.04
N ALA A 166 9.37 -5.48 -3.07
CA ALA A 166 9.76 -5.69 -1.68
C ALA A 166 9.02 -6.90 -1.06
N ALA A 167 7.71 -7.01 -1.26
CA ALA A 167 6.93 -8.14 -0.78
C ALA A 167 7.41 -9.46 -1.40
N ALA A 168 7.59 -9.50 -2.72
CA ALA A 168 8.09 -10.67 -3.43
C ALA A 168 9.47 -11.09 -2.92
N ARG A 169 10.39 -10.13 -2.75
CA ARG A 169 11.74 -10.40 -2.23
C ARG A 169 11.69 -11.01 -0.83
N VAL A 170 10.92 -10.43 0.08
CA VAL A 170 10.77 -10.93 1.47
C VAL A 170 10.14 -12.33 1.52
N MET A 171 9.24 -12.64 0.60
CA MET A 171 8.59 -13.96 0.51
C MET A 171 9.51 -15.03 -0.09
N LEU A 172 10.42 -14.64 -0.99
CA LEU A 172 11.33 -15.57 -1.68
C LEU A 172 12.65 -15.77 -0.95
N ASP A 173 13.09 -14.79 -0.17
CA ASP A 173 14.34 -14.83 0.56
C ASP A 173 14.10 -15.00 2.07
N PRO A 174 14.16 -16.24 2.60
CA PRO A 174 13.97 -16.51 4.02
C PRO A 174 15.13 -15.99 4.90
N SER A 175 16.25 -15.56 4.31
CA SER A 175 17.36 -14.97 5.06
C SER A 175 17.05 -13.55 5.56
N ILE A 176 16.08 -12.87 4.95
CA ILE A 176 15.63 -11.56 5.39
C ILE A 176 14.99 -11.70 6.79
N PRO A 177 15.50 -11.02 7.83
CA PRO A 177 15.01 -11.22 9.18
C PRO A 177 13.59 -10.67 9.37
N SER A 178 12.85 -11.25 10.31
CA SER A 178 11.60 -10.68 10.80
C SER A 178 11.84 -9.26 11.29
N GLY A 179 10.92 -8.34 11.02
CA GLY A 179 11.11 -6.94 11.38
C GLY A 179 10.18 -5.97 10.66
N THR A 180 10.42 -4.69 10.89
CA THR A 180 9.74 -3.59 10.18
C THR A 180 10.67 -3.01 9.12
N TYR A 181 10.17 -2.84 7.91
CA TYR A 181 10.93 -2.25 6.81
C TYR A 181 10.15 -1.07 6.24
N PRO A 182 10.73 0.13 6.20
CA PRO A 182 10.13 1.22 5.42
C PRO A 182 10.17 0.86 3.94
N VAL A 183 9.15 1.29 3.21
CA VAL A 183 9.10 1.20 1.75
C VAL A 183 8.77 2.60 1.23
N ASP A 184 9.78 3.46 1.29
CA ASP A 184 9.71 4.85 0.86
C ASP A 184 10.16 4.99 -0.59
N GLY A 185 9.51 5.89 -1.34
CA GLY A 185 10.00 6.30 -2.65
C GLY A 185 11.17 7.29 -2.53
N PRO A 186 11.71 7.75 -3.66
CA PRO A 186 13.02 8.40 -3.66
C PRO A 186 13.00 9.85 -3.14
N ALA A 187 11.83 10.50 -3.06
CA ALA A 187 11.73 11.90 -2.70
C ALA A 187 10.36 12.29 -2.14
N THR A 188 10.33 13.48 -1.53
CA THR A 188 9.10 14.16 -1.10
C THR A 188 8.51 14.90 -2.29
N PHE A 189 7.22 14.73 -2.53
CA PHE A 189 6.52 15.46 -3.59
C PHE A 189 5.39 16.32 -3.01
N SER A 190 5.46 17.62 -3.30
CA SER A 190 4.35 18.54 -3.09
C SER A 190 3.30 18.40 -4.20
N GLY A 191 2.11 18.93 -3.96
CA GLY A 191 1.06 19.03 -4.97
C GLY A 191 1.53 19.75 -6.25
N PRO A 192 2.13 20.95 -6.15
CA PRO A 192 2.71 21.63 -7.31
C PRO A 192 3.81 20.83 -8.02
N ALA A 193 4.67 20.13 -7.28
CA ALA A 193 5.71 19.28 -7.89
C ALA A 193 5.10 18.09 -8.65
N CYS A 194 4.04 17.48 -8.11
CA CYS A 194 3.30 16.43 -8.81
C CYS A 194 2.66 16.96 -10.10
N ALA A 195 1.99 18.11 -10.01
CA ALA A 195 1.35 18.77 -11.14
C ALA A 195 2.36 19.13 -12.26
N ALA A 196 3.57 19.57 -11.90
CA ALA A 196 4.63 19.85 -12.86
C ALA A 196 5.09 18.59 -13.62
N VAL A 197 5.25 17.45 -12.94
CA VAL A 197 5.61 16.17 -13.57
C VAL A 197 4.50 15.68 -14.50
N TRP A 198 3.24 15.78 -14.07
CA TRP A 198 2.09 15.48 -14.93
C TRP A 198 2.00 16.42 -16.14
N SER A 199 2.29 17.72 -15.95
CA SER A 199 2.31 18.70 -17.05
C SER A 199 3.32 18.31 -18.13
N ALA A 200 4.55 17.98 -17.71
CA ALA A 200 5.60 17.54 -18.62
C ALA A 200 5.22 16.27 -19.38
N ALA A 201 4.62 15.29 -18.70
CA ALA A 201 4.22 14.02 -19.32
C ALA A 201 3.03 14.15 -20.28
N LEU A 202 2.06 15.01 -19.95
CA LEU A 202 0.88 15.26 -20.79
C LEU A 202 1.14 16.23 -21.94
N GLY A 203 2.21 17.02 -21.88
CA GLY A 203 2.52 18.04 -22.88
C GLY A 203 1.59 19.26 -22.81
N ARG A 204 0.97 19.51 -21.66
CA ARG A 204 0.09 20.68 -21.40
C ARG A 204 0.11 21.04 -19.93
N GLU A 205 -0.38 22.22 -19.60
CA GLU A 205 -0.48 22.67 -18.21
C GLU A 205 -1.42 21.75 -17.39
N VAL A 206 -0.94 21.35 -16.21
CA VAL A 206 -1.73 20.73 -15.15
C VAL A 206 -1.62 21.61 -13.92
N ARG A 207 -2.74 22.19 -13.49
CA ARG A 207 -2.79 23.09 -12.34
C ARG A 207 -3.05 22.32 -11.06
N TYR A 208 -2.30 22.64 -10.01
CA TYR A 208 -2.56 22.10 -8.68
C TYR A 208 -3.77 22.81 -8.03
N THR A 209 -4.78 22.04 -7.61
CA THR A 209 -5.98 22.56 -6.93
C THR A 209 -6.29 21.84 -5.62
N GLY A 210 -5.40 20.98 -5.13
CA GLY A 210 -5.66 20.16 -3.94
C GLY A 210 -5.82 20.90 -2.62
N ASP A 211 -5.64 22.23 -2.62
CA ASP A 211 -5.95 23.09 -1.47
C ASP A 211 -7.46 23.38 -1.36
N ASP A 212 -8.24 23.20 -2.44
CA ASP A 212 -9.70 23.29 -2.43
C ASP A 212 -10.33 21.94 -2.09
N GLU A 213 -10.95 21.86 -0.91
CA GLU A 213 -11.61 20.66 -0.40
C GLU A 213 -12.70 20.12 -1.35
N GLN A 214 -13.41 20.98 -2.07
CA GLN A 214 -14.45 20.52 -2.99
C GLN A 214 -13.85 19.78 -4.18
N THR A 215 -12.69 20.22 -4.69
CA THR A 215 -12.08 19.63 -5.89
C THR A 215 -11.62 18.20 -5.67
N TRP A 216 -11.16 17.87 -4.46
CA TRP A 216 -10.57 16.57 -4.17
C TRP A 216 -11.53 15.62 -3.46
N THR A 217 -12.51 16.12 -2.71
CA THR A 217 -13.49 15.25 -2.06
C THR A 217 -14.49 14.67 -3.05
N ARG A 218 -14.84 15.38 -4.13
CA ARG A 218 -15.81 14.91 -5.14
C ARG A 218 -15.38 13.59 -5.82
N PRO A 219 -14.18 13.47 -6.43
CA PRO A 219 -13.74 12.21 -7.05
C PRO A 219 -13.68 11.03 -6.06
N LEU A 220 -13.29 11.29 -4.81
CA LEU A 220 -13.29 10.25 -3.78
C LEU A 220 -14.71 9.79 -3.44
N ARG A 221 -15.67 10.72 -3.39
CA ARG A 221 -17.09 10.39 -3.16
C ARG A 221 -17.71 9.62 -4.32
N GLU A 222 -17.31 9.91 -5.55
CA GLU A 222 -17.80 9.25 -6.76
C GLU A 222 -17.18 7.86 -6.96
N ARG A 223 -15.88 7.69 -6.68
CA ARG A 223 -15.13 6.45 -6.99
C ARG A 223 -15.00 5.46 -5.83
N LEU A 224 -15.20 5.89 -4.59
CA LEU A 224 -15.10 5.05 -3.41
C LEU A 224 -16.44 4.99 -2.69
N SER A 225 -16.67 3.93 -1.93
CA SER A 225 -17.87 3.76 -1.10
C SER A 225 -17.53 3.17 0.27
N GLY A 226 -18.49 3.28 1.20
CA GLY A 226 -18.39 2.73 2.55
C GLY A 226 -17.17 3.22 3.34
N ARG A 227 -16.65 2.34 4.20
CA ARG A 227 -15.51 2.66 5.10
C ARG A 227 -14.27 3.14 4.35
N LYS A 228 -14.00 2.61 3.15
CA LYS A 228 -12.87 3.05 2.32
C LYS A 228 -12.98 4.52 1.94
N GLN A 229 -14.17 4.99 1.57
CA GLN A 229 -14.40 6.40 1.25
C GLN A 229 -14.14 7.29 2.47
N GLU A 230 -14.71 6.94 3.62
CA GLU A 230 -14.53 7.70 4.86
C GLU A 230 -13.07 7.76 5.31
N ASP A 231 -12.36 6.63 5.26
CA ASP A 231 -10.94 6.55 5.62
C ASP A 231 -10.08 7.42 4.70
N PHE A 232 -10.35 7.42 3.40
CA PHE A 232 -9.63 8.26 2.44
C PHE A 232 -9.88 9.75 2.70
N LEU A 233 -11.14 10.15 2.91
CA LEU A 233 -11.50 11.55 3.24
C LEU A 233 -10.78 12.02 4.52
N LYS A 234 -10.87 11.26 5.61
CA LYS A 234 -10.22 11.58 6.89
C LYS A 234 -8.69 11.60 6.76
N THR A 235 -8.13 10.67 5.98
CA THR A 235 -6.68 10.59 5.75
C THR A 235 -6.15 11.81 5.02
N TYR A 236 -6.80 12.24 3.95
CA TYR A 236 -6.34 13.39 3.18
C TYR A 236 -6.61 14.73 3.88
N GLN A 237 -7.70 14.86 4.64
CA GLN A 237 -7.90 15.99 5.56
C GLN A 237 -6.78 16.11 6.61
N MET A 238 -6.29 14.97 7.08
CA MET A 238 -5.19 14.91 8.04
C MET A 238 -3.85 15.22 7.37
N ILE A 239 -3.48 14.50 6.31
CA ILE A 239 -2.18 14.61 5.65
C ILE A 239 -1.95 16.01 5.06
N SER A 240 -2.99 16.70 4.57
CA SER A 240 -2.86 18.08 4.08
C SER A 240 -2.36 19.07 5.14
N ARG A 241 -2.47 18.72 6.43
CA ARG A 241 -2.03 19.53 7.58
C ARG A 241 -0.64 19.13 8.10
N PHE A 242 -0.07 18.03 7.64
CA PHE A 242 1.21 17.51 8.14
C PHE A 242 2.28 17.48 7.06
N TYR A 243 3.52 17.74 7.47
CA TYR A 243 4.69 17.54 6.62
C TYR A 243 5.36 16.23 7.02
N VAL A 244 5.47 15.30 6.06
CA VAL A 244 6.16 14.02 6.24
C VAL A 244 7.33 13.96 5.27
N PRO A 245 8.51 14.49 5.64
CA PRO A 245 9.67 14.47 4.78
C PRO A 245 10.13 13.04 4.51
N THR A 246 10.74 12.86 3.35
CA THR A 246 11.55 11.68 3.06
C THR A 246 12.71 11.59 4.03
N ASP A 247 12.89 10.44 4.67
CA ASP A 247 14.09 10.12 5.44
C ASP A 247 15.09 9.40 4.52
N PRO A 248 16.27 9.98 4.23
CA PRO A 248 17.28 9.32 3.42
C PRO A 248 17.70 7.93 3.95
N ARG A 249 17.63 7.70 5.26
CA ARG A 249 17.91 6.39 5.85
C ARG A 249 16.82 5.36 5.52
N SER A 250 15.57 5.79 5.44
CA SER A 250 14.48 4.93 4.99
C SER A 250 14.62 4.61 3.51
N VAL A 251 14.96 5.60 2.66
CA VAL A 251 15.24 5.36 1.23
C VAL A 251 16.39 4.39 1.03
N ALA A 252 17.47 4.51 1.80
CA ALA A 252 18.60 3.58 1.76
C ALA A 252 18.17 2.15 2.13
N ARG A 253 17.35 1.99 3.18
CA ARG A 253 16.79 0.68 3.57
C ARG A 253 15.81 0.13 2.53
N THR A 254 14.99 0.97 1.90
CA THR A 254 14.16 0.55 0.77
C THR A 254 15.04 0.05 -0.37
N THR A 255 16.09 0.79 -0.71
CA THR A 255 17.03 0.44 -1.80
C THR A 255 17.71 -0.89 -1.53
N GLU A 256 18.18 -1.12 -0.31
CA GLU A 256 18.76 -2.40 0.12
C GLU A 256 17.76 -3.54 0.00
N LEU A 257 16.52 -3.33 0.47
CA LEU A 257 15.47 -4.34 0.41
C LEU A 257 15.06 -4.68 -1.03
N LEU A 258 14.96 -3.68 -1.91
CA LEU A 258 14.64 -3.87 -3.33
C LEU A 258 15.81 -4.50 -4.10
N GLY A 259 17.03 -4.12 -3.77
CA GLY A 259 18.23 -4.39 -4.59
C GLY A 259 18.40 -3.42 -5.76
N HIS A 260 17.57 -2.38 -5.84
CA HIS A 260 17.65 -1.29 -6.81
C HIS A 260 17.09 0.00 -6.19
N PRO A 261 17.41 1.18 -6.76
CA PRO A 261 16.79 2.44 -6.32
C PRO A 261 15.26 2.39 -6.47
N PRO A 262 14.48 2.98 -5.55
CA PRO A 262 13.03 3.12 -5.71
C PRO A 262 12.67 3.87 -6.98
N ARG A 263 11.57 3.49 -7.62
CA ARG A 263 11.09 4.12 -8.85
C ARG A 263 10.73 5.57 -8.59
N SER A 264 11.11 6.43 -9.53
CA SER A 264 10.79 7.85 -9.47
C SER A 264 9.30 8.09 -9.76
N TYR A 265 8.79 9.20 -9.25
CA TYR A 265 7.44 9.66 -9.59
C TYR A 265 7.28 9.92 -11.09
N GLY A 266 8.34 10.38 -11.77
CA GLY A 266 8.32 10.57 -13.23
C GLY A 266 8.16 9.25 -14.00
N GLU A 267 8.82 8.17 -13.57
CA GLU A 267 8.63 6.83 -14.14
C GLU A 267 7.20 6.34 -13.96
N TYR A 268 6.66 6.48 -12.74
CA TYR A 268 5.25 6.18 -12.47
C TYR A 268 4.30 6.93 -13.42
N VAL A 269 4.46 8.26 -13.56
CA VAL A 269 3.58 9.08 -14.39
C VAL A 269 3.65 8.66 -15.86
N ARG A 270 4.86 8.47 -16.39
CA ARG A 270 5.08 8.04 -17.78
C ARG A 270 4.42 6.70 -18.08
N ASP A 271 4.63 5.70 -17.22
CA ASP A 271 4.12 4.35 -17.42
C ASP A 271 2.59 4.31 -17.27
N THR A 272 2.06 5.07 -16.31
CA THR A 272 0.60 5.21 -16.10
C THR A 272 -0.07 5.84 -17.31
N LEU A 273 0.51 6.91 -17.85
CA LEU A 273 -0.01 7.56 -19.05
C LEU A 273 0.03 6.63 -20.28
N ALA A 274 1.10 5.84 -20.43
CA ALA A 274 1.19 4.84 -21.50
C ALA A 274 0.08 3.78 -21.38
N ARG A 275 -0.20 3.28 -20.16
CA ARG A 275 -1.33 2.35 -19.93
C ARG A 275 -2.68 3.00 -20.26
N TRP A 276 -2.91 4.23 -19.80
CA TRP A 276 -4.20 4.91 -20.06
C TRP A 276 -4.43 5.16 -21.54
N ARG A 277 -3.39 5.48 -22.31
CA ARG A 277 -3.47 5.61 -23.78
C ARG A 277 -3.78 4.29 -24.46
N SER A 278 -3.11 3.21 -24.03
CA SER A 278 -3.35 1.88 -24.58
C SER A 278 -4.77 1.39 -24.32
N ALA A 279 -5.30 1.63 -23.12
CA ALA A 279 -6.66 1.27 -22.75
C ALA A 279 -7.74 2.12 -23.44
N ALA A 280 -7.40 3.31 -23.94
CA ALA A 280 -8.32 4.14 -24.73
C ALA A 280 -8.32 3.76 -26.22
N ALA A 281 -7.31 3.00 -26.67
CA ALA A 281 -7.18 2.54 -28.05
C ALA A 281 -7.72 1.11 -28.27
N ALA A 282 -8.04 0.39 -27.19
CA ALA A 282 -8.62 -0.96 -27.19
C ALA A 282 -10.13 -0.90 -26.99
#